data_AF-A0A6A4GEH1-F1
#
_entry.id   AF-A0A6A4GEH1-F1
#
_cell.length_a   1.000
_cell.length_b   1.000
_cell.length_c   1.000
_cell.angle_alpha   90.00
_cell.angle_beta   90.00
_cell.angle_gamma   90.00
#
_symmetry.space_group_name_H-M   'P 1'
#
loop_
_entity.id
_entity.type
_entity.pdbx_description
1 polymer ?
#
loop_
_entity_poly.entity_id
_entity_poly.type
_entity_poly.pdbx_seq_one_letter_code
_entity_poly.pdbx_strand_id
1 'polypeptide(L)'
;MSQINTGHLDFYKNIMDADVLKEVTKDEVYVRDSNQTQKKYHTLTIGSSIRTWFLSNAQWYLVKTTTLSPRAKTFIEDILTFIILYNNSIPISLIVTMEVVKYQQAQLINSDLDMYYARTDTPALCRTSSLVKELGQIKYVFSDKPVP
;
A
#
# COMPACT_ATOMS: atom_id res chain seq x y z
N MET A 1 -26.86 -6.63 -38.81
CA MET A 1 -26.00 -6.63 -40.02
C MET A 1 -25.95 -5.21 -40.55
N SER A 2 -24.88 -4.47 -40.25
CA SER A 2 -24.59 -3.16 -40.86
C SER A 2 -23.10 -3.16 -41.14
N GLN A 3 -22.73 -3.17 -42.41
CA GLN A 3 -21.34 -3.22 -42.83
C GLN A 3 -20.75 -1.82 -42.76
N ILE A 4 -19.69 -1.68 -41.95
CA ILE A 4 -18.91 -0.45 -41.85
C ILE A 4 -17.75 -0.58 -42.84
N ASN A 5 -17.69 0.37 -43.77
CA ASN A 5 -16.78 0.42 -44.91
C ASN A 5 -15.30 0.37 -44.47
N THR A 6 -14.57 -0.65 -44.91
CA THR A 6 -13.25 -1.09 -44.39
C THR A 6 -12.05 -0.29 -44.92
N GLY A 7 -12.25 0.80 -45.68
CA GLY A 7 -11.16 1.46 -46.42
C GLY A 7 -10.23 2.38 -45.60
N HIS A 8 -10.59 2.78 -44.38
CA HIS A 8 -9.80 3.76 -43.60
C HIS A 8 -8.86 3.11 -42.56
N LEU A 9 -9.02 1.81 -42.28
CA LEU A 9 -8.27 1.10 -41.25
C LEU A 9 -6.93 0.53 -41.76
N ASP A 10 -6.75 0.41 -43.07
CA ASP A 10 -5.54 -0.18 -43.67
C ASP A 10 -4.32 0.78 -43.62
N PHE A 11 -4.55 2.09 -43.50
CA PHE A 11 -3.47 3.07 -43.48
C PHE A 11 -2.67 3.07 -42.16
N TYR A 12 -3.31 2.76 -41.04
CA TYR A 12 -2.67 2.74 -39.72
C TYR A 12 -1.85 1.47 -39.45
N LYS A 13 -2.02 0.43 -40.27
CA LYS A 13 -1.29 -0.84 -40.15
C LYS A 13 0.18 -0.73 -40.58
N ASN A 14 0.54 0.32 -41.32
CA ASN A 14 1.87 0.50 -41.92
C ASN A 14 2.89 1.24 -41.04
N ILE A 15 2.51 1.70 -39.84
CA ILE A 15 3.37 2.60 -39.03
C ILE A 15 3.81 1.97 -37.69
N MET A 16 3.21 0.88 -37.22
CA MET A 16 3.62 0.24 -35.97
C MET A 16 3.59 -1.28 -36.08
N ASP A 17 4.78 -1.86 -35.95
CA ASP A 17 5.01 -3.30 -35.91
C ASP A 17 4.16 -3.95 -34.81
N ALA A 18 3.46 -5.03 -35.18
CA ALA A 18 2.47 -5.69 -34.33
C ALA A 18 3.05 -6.25 -33.01
N ASP A 19 4.37 -6.35 -32.92
CA ASP A 19 5.08 -6.87 -31.74
C ASP A 19 5.33 -5.80 -30.66
N VAL A 20 5.50 -4.53 -31.04
CA VAL A 20 5.69 -3.42 -30.08
C VAL A 20 4.41 -3.16 -29.27
N LEU A 21 3.24 -3.34 -29.91
CA LEU A 21 1.95 -3.18 -29.25
C LEU A 21 1.69 -4.24 -28.18
N LYS A 22 2.26 -5.44 -28.30
CA LYS A 22 2.11 -6.52 -27.30
C LYS A 22 2.93 -6.29 -26.03
N GLU A 23 4.04 -5.58 -26.13
CA GLU A 23 4.94 -5.35 -24.99
C GLU A 23 4.49 -4.18 -24.11
N VAL A 24 3.80 -3.19 -24.69
CA VAL A 24 3.30 -2.00 -23.99
C VAL A 24 1.94 -2.23 -23.32
N THR A 25 1.14 -3.20 -23.79
CA THR A 25 -0.19 -3.51 -23.22
C THR A 25 -0.17 -4.68 -22.25
N LYS A 26 0.67 -4.65 -21.21
CA LYS A 26 0.57 -5.58 -20.06
C LYS A 26 -0.57 -5.16 -19.11
N ASP A 27 -1.80 -5.35 -19.63
CA ASP A 27 -3.00 -6.03 -19.11
C ASP A 27 -3.99 -5.52 -18.06
N GLU A 28 -5.10 -4.91 -18.46
CA GLU A 28 -6.48 -5.19 -18.00
C GLU A 28 -7.23 -5.96 -19.08
N VAL A 29 -6.67 -7.01 -19.68
CA VAL A 29 -7.24 -7.65 -20.88
C VAL A 29 -7.53 -9.13 -20.62
N TYR A 30 -8.82 -9.48 -20.65
CA TYR A 30 -9.30 -10.86 -20.63
C TYR A 30 -9.33 -11.37 -22.07
N VAL A 31 -8.44 -12.32 -22.40
CA VAL A 31 -8.44 -12.99 -23.71
C VAL A 31 -9.13 -14.35 -23.56
N ARG A 32 -10.32 -14.49 -24.16
CA ARG A 32 -10.98 -15.80 -24.40
C ARG A 32 -10.33 -16.43 -25.62
N ASP A 33 -9.68 -17.57 -25.42
CA ASP A 33 -9.27 -18.40 -26.54
C ASP A 33 -10.45 -19.23 -27.07
N SER A 34 -10.35 -19.67 -28.32
CA SER A 34 -11.38 -20.45 -29.06
C SER A 34 -11.82 -21.75 -28.35
N ASN A 35 -11.01 -22.23 -27.39
CA ASN A 35 -11.31 -23.37 -26.51
C ASN A 35 -11.86 -22.98 -25.12
N GLN A 36 -12.38 -21.76 -24.96
CA GLN A 36 -13.07 -21.29 -23.75
C GLN A 36 -12.25 -21.20 -22.44
N THR A 37 -10.92 -21.31 -22.43
CA THR A 37 -10.12 -21.02 -21.22
C THR A 37 -9.79 -19.53 -21.11
N GLN A 38 -10.03 -18.93 -19.93
CA GLN A 38 -9.76 -17.52 -19.61
C GLN A 38 -8.46 -17.40 -18.81
N LYS A 39 -7.53 -16.55 -19.23
CA LYS A 39 -6.36 -16.17 -18.43
C LYS A 39 -6.41 -14.69 -18.05
N LYS A 40 -6.03 -14.39 -16.80
CA LYS A 40 -6.15 -13.09 -16.13
C LYS A 40 -4.77 -12.48 -15.88
N TYR A 41 -4.61 -11.20 -16.19
CA TYR A 41 -3.37 -10.43 -15.98
C TYR A 41 -3.73 -9.01 -15.46
N HIS A 42 -2.82 -8.34 -14.74
CA HIS A 42 -3.04 -7.08 -13.99
C HIS A 42 -2.30 -5.87 -14.60
N THR A 43 -2.95 -4.71 -14.70
CA THR A 43 -2.45 -3.50 -15.40
C THR A 43 -2.34 -2.37 -14.41
N LEU A 44 -1.25 -1.64 -14.55
CA LEU A 44 -0.99 -0.43 -13.80
C LEU A 44 -1.73 0.77 -14.44
N THR A 45 -2.20 1.67 -13.58
CA THR A 45 -3.09 2.82 -13.86
C THR A 45 -2.78 3.61 -15.14
N ILE A 46 -1.50 3.78 -15.51
CA ILE A 46 -1.08 4.53 -16.70
C ILE A 46 -1.46 3.85 -18.02
N GLY A 47 -1.41 2.51 -18.09
CA GLY A 47 -1.79 1.76 -19.29
C GLY A 47 -3.30 1.83 -19.59
N SER A 48 -4.12 1.96 -18.55
CA SER A 48 -5.59 2.12 -18.68
C SER A 48 -5.97 3.49 -19.28
N SER A 49 -5.21 4.54 -18.94
CA SER A 49 -5.39 5.87 -19.49
C SER A 49 -5.08 5.91 -20.98
N ILE A 50 -3.92 5.42 -21.43
CA ILE A 50 -3.61 5.35 -22.88
C ILE A 50 -4.68 4.55 -23.64
N ARG A 51 -5.09 3.39 -23.10
CA ARG A 51 -6.11 2.54 -23.73
C ARG A 51 -7.44 3.26 -23.92
N THR A 52 -7.89 4.00 -22.92
CA THR A 52 -9.16 4.74 -22.95
C THR A 52 -9.15 5.86 -23.98
N TRP A 53 -8.01 6.49 -24.25
CA TRP A 53 -7.92 7.56 -25.26
C TRP A 53 -8.00 7.01 -26.69
N PHE A 54 -7.38 5.86 -26.97
CA PHE A 54 -7.45 5.21 -28.29
C PHE A 54 -8.75 4.44 -28.52
N LEU A 55 -9.31 3.82 -27.48
CA LEU A 55 -10.51 2.97 -27.54
C LEU A 55 -11.74 3.64 -26.93
N SER A 56 -11.75 4.98 -26.78
CA SER A 56 -12.84 5.73 -26.12
C SER A 56 -14.22 5.43 -26.70
N ASN A 57 -14.30 5.08 -28.00
CA ASN A 57 -15.55 4.76 -28.69
C ASN A 57 -16.00 3.29 -28.52
N ALA A 58 -15.16 2.43 -27.93
CA ALA A 58 -15.40 0.99 -27.80
C ALA A 58 -15.83 0.55 -26.38
N GLN A 59 -15.79 1.44 -25.40
CA GLN A 59 -16.04 1.10 -23.98
C GLN A 59 -17.49 1.38 -23.55
N TRP A 60 -18.47 0.97 -24.37
CA TRP A 60 -19.91 1.21 -24.14
C TRP A 60 -20.43 0.67 -22.80
N TYR A 61 -19.74 -0.30 -22.22
CA TYR A 61 -20.10 -0.93 -20.94
C TYR A 61 -19.59 -0.16 -19.71
N LEU A 62 -18.61 0.73 -19.88
CA LEU A 62 -18.15 1.62 -18.82
C LEU A 62 -18.95 2.91 -18.90
N VAL A 63 -19.88 3.09 -17.96
CA VAL A 63 -20.61 4.34 -17.80
C VAL A 63 -19.61 5.43 -17.41
N LYS A 64 -19.11 6.16 -18.41
CA LYS A 64 -18.30 7.35 -18.19
C LYS A 64 -19.27 8.47 -17.81
N THR A 65 -19.32 8.81 -16.54
CA THR A 65 -20.05 10.02 -16.10
C THR A 65 -19.35 11.22 -16.70
N THR A 66 -19.78 11.65 -17.89
CA THR A 66 -19.41 12.92 -18.51
C THR A 66 -20.13 14.05 -17.79
N THR A 67 -19.89 14.18 -16.48
CA THR A 67 -20.15 15.45 -15.83
C THR A 67 -19.14 16.43 -16.39
N LEU A 68 -19.58 17.62 -16.82
CA LEU A 68 -18.72 18.75 -17.21
C LEU A 68 -17.98 19.32 -15.98
N SER A 69 -17.41 18.44 -15.16
CA SER A 69 -16.55 18.81 -14.05
C SER A 69 -15.25 19.34 -14.66
N PRO A 70 -14.72 20.49 -14.20
CA PRO A 70 -13.40 20.96 -14.61
C PRO A 70 -12.40 19.81 -14.51
N ARG A 71 -11.54 19.59 -15.52
CA ARG A 71 -10.56 18.49 -15.53
C ARG A 71 -9.74 18.41 -14.23
N ALA A 72 -9.54 19.55 -13.56
CA ALA A 72 -8.91 19.64 -12.24
C ALA A 72 -9.71 18.95 -11.12
N LYS A 73 -11.05 19.01 -11.13
CA LYS A 73 -11.91 18.36 -10.13
C LYS A 73 -11.82 16.84 -10.22
N THR A 74 -11.92 16.26 -11.42
CA THR A 74 -11.78 14.81 -11.60
C THR A 74 -10.40 14.31 -11.17
N PHE A 75 -9.34 15.08 -11.48
CA PHE A 75 -7.99 14.74 -11.01
C PHE A 75 -7.86 14.77 -9.48
N ILE A 76 -8.50 15.73 -8.82
CA ILE A 76 -8.53 15.81 -7.35
C ILE A 76 -9.34 14.64 -6.76
N GLU A 77 -10.49 14.29 -7.35
CA GLU A 77 -11.32 13.15 -6.94
C GLU A 77 -10.57 11.82 -7.08
N ASP A 78 -9.86 11.62 -8.19
CA ASP A 78 -9.04 10.42 -8.41
C ASP A 78 -7.91 10.33 -7.37
N ILE A 79 -7.16 11.42 -7.14
CA ILE A 79 -6.10 11.45 -6.13
C ILE A 79 -6.65 11.20 -4.73
N LEU A 80 -7.77 11.83 -4.37
CA LEU A 80 -8.39 11.65 -3.05
C LEU A 80 -8.83 10.20 -2.85
N THR A 81 -9.39 9.57 -3.88
CA THR A 81 -9.76 8.16 -3.88
C THR A 81 -8.54 7.26 -3.68
N PHE A 82 -7.43 7.55 -4.34
CA PHE A 82 -6.16 6.85 -4.11
C PHE A 82 -5.65 7.02 -2.68
N ILE A 83 -5.68 8.24 -2.12
CA ILE A 83 -5.23 8.50 -0.73
C ILE A 83 -6.05 7.70 0.28
N ILE A 84 -7.38 7.65 0.11
CA ILE A 84 -8.27 6.89 0.99
C ILE A 84 -7.97 5.38 0.88
N LEU A 85 -7.75 4.86 -0.32
CA LEU A 85 -7.37 3.46 -0.53
C LEU A 85 -6.05 3.10 0.16
N TYR A 86 -5.06 4.00 0.13
CA TYR A 86 -3.74 3.77 0.75
C TYR A 86 -3.71 4.03 2.26
N ASN A 87 -4.78 4.57 2.86
CA ASN A 87 -4.84 4.88 4.30
C ASN A 87 -4.56 3.65 5.18
N ASN A 88 -4.89 2.45 4.70
CA ASN A 88 -4.66 1.19 5.41
C ASN A 88 -3.21 0.67 5.36
N SER A 89 -2.31 1.32 4.61
CA SER A 89 -0.91 0.88 4.50
C SER A 89 -0.12 1.09 5.79
N ILE A 90 -0.55 2.05 6.62
CA ILE A 90 -0.04 2.23 7.98
C ILE A 90 -1.12 1.74 8.94
N PRO A 91 -0.97 0.53 9.51
CA PRO A 91 -1.98 0.01 10.43
C PRO A 91 -2.02 0.87 11.69
N ILE A 92 -3.19 1.46 11.97
CA ILE A 92 -3.43 2.25 13.18
C ILE A 92 -3.15 1.41 14.45
N SER A 93 -3.37 0.10 14.36
CA SER A 93 -3.09 -0.85 15.44
C SER A 93 -1.60 -0.91 15.83
N LEU A 94 -0.66 -0.56 14.95
CA LEU A 94 0.77 -0.63 15.23
C LEU A 94 1.18 0.21 16.44
N ILE A 95 0.61 1.42 16.57
CA ILE A 95 0.92 2.34 17.66
C ILE A 95 0.47 1.72 18.99
N VAL A 96 -0.78 1.24 19.03
CA VAL A 96 -1.36 0.61 20.22
C VAL A 96 -0.62 -0.67 20.58
N THR A 97 -0.31 -1.52 19.60
CA THR A 97 0.47 -2.74 19.82
C THR A 97 1.86 -2.42 20.39
N MET A 98 2.51 -1.36 19.94
CA MET A 98 3.81 -0.95 20.47
C MET A 98 3.74 -0.49 21.93
N GLU A 99 2.66 0.14 22.35
CA GLU A 99 2.42 0.49 23.76
C GLU A 99 2.13 -0.75 24.62
N VAL A 100 1.31 -1.68 24.11
CA VAL A 100 1.01 -2.94 24.80
C VAL A 100 2.27 -3.78 24.99
N VAL A 101 3.13 -3.88 23.97
CA VAL A 101 4.41 -4.61 24.07
C VAL A 101 5.31 -3.98 25.13
N LYS A 102 5.42 -2.64 25.17
CA LYS A 102 6.19 -1.92 26.21
C LYS A 102 5.64 -2.20 27.61
N TYR A 103 4.32 -2.22 27.77
CA TYR A 103 3.68 -2.56 29.03
C TYR A 103 3.95 -4.00 29.45
N GLN A 104 3.81 -4.97 28.53
CA GLN A 104 4.07 -6.37 28.82
C GLN A 104 5.53 -6.61 29.24
N GLN A 105 6.49 -5.96 28.57
CA GLN A 105 7.91 -6.04 28.93
C GLN A 105 8.17 -5.47 30.33
N ALA A 106 7.54 -4.36 30.69
CA ALA A 106 7.64 -3.79 32.04
C ALA A 106 7.10 -4.75 33.12
N GLN A 107 6.01 -5.47 32.84
CA GLN A 107 5.48 -6.48 33.76
C GLN A 107 6.41 -7.67 33.96
N LEU A 108 7.09 -8.10 32.90
CA LEU A 108 8.09 -9.18 32.98
C LEU A 108 9.27 -8.77 33.88
N ILE A 109 9.76 -7.52 33.75
CA ILE A 109 10.83 -6.98 34.62
C ILE A 109 10.39 -6.95 36.09
N ASN A 110 9.12 -6.60 36.37
CA ASN A 110 8.61 -6.54 37.74
C ASN A 110 8.45 -7.92 38.39
N SER A 111 8.21 -8.95 37.58
CA SER A 111 7.95 -10.32 38.05
C SER A 111 9.21 -11.18 38.04
N ASP A 112 10.35 -10.62 37.66
CA ASP A 112 11.62 -11.32 37.59
C ASP A 112 12.22 -11.53 38.99
N LEU A 113 12.48 -12.79 39.34
CA LEU A 113 13.05 -13.17 40.63
C LEU A 113 14.57 -12.93 40.68
N ASP A 114 15.26 -12.85 39.54
CA ASP A 114 16.71 -12.66 39.51
C ASP A 114 17.11 -11.22 39.91
N MET A 115 16.18 -10.26 39.79
CA MET A 115 16.34 -8.88 40.25
C MET A 115 15.65 -8.61 41.60
N TYR A 116 15.24 -9.67 42.31
CA TYR A 116 14.58 -9.56 43.60
C TYR A 116 15.57 -9.46 44.76
N TYR A 117 15.44 -8.45 45.61
CA TYR A 117 16.30 -8.31 46.77
C TYR A 117 15.62 -8.86 48.04
N ALA A 118 15.97 -10.11 48.38
CA ALA A 118 15.33 -10.87 49.45
C ALA A 118 15.51 -10.30 50.86
N ARG A 119 16.61 -9.57 51.13
CA ARG A 119 16.92 -9.08 52.49
C ARG A 119 15.99 -7.96 52.94
N THR A 120 15.51 -7.12 52.02
CA THR A 120 14.56 -6.03 52.31
C THR A 120 13.24 -6.20 51.59
N ASP A 121 12.96 -7.40 51.09
CA ASP A 121 11.68 -7.75 50.44
C ASP A 121 11.31 -6.78 49.30
N THR A 122 12.30 -6.40 48.49
CA THR A 122 12.15 -5.33 47.50
C THR A 122 12.26 -5.88 46.08
N PRO A 123 11.17 -5.92 45.30
CA PRO A 123 11.24 -6.31 43.89
C PRO A 123 11.75 -5.16 43.01
N ALA A 124 12.28 -5.52 41.84
CA ALA A 124 12.57 -4.54 40.80
C ALA A 124 11.26 -3.92 40.29
N LEU A 125 11.18 -2.59 40.26
CA LEU A 125 9.97 -1.87 39.85
C LEU A 125 10.26 -0.97 38.65
N CYS A 126 9.70 -1.33 37.50
CA CYS A 126 9.65 -0.50 36.31
C CYS A 126 8.52 0.53 36.44
N ARG A 127 8.89 1.79 36.67
CA ARG A 127 7.93 2.91 36.77
C ARG A 127 7.53 3.51 35.42
N THR A 128 8.36 3.32 34.39
CA THR A 128 8.15 3.91 33.06
C THR A 128 8.40 2.88 31.97
N SER A 129 7.33 2.30 31.41
CA SER A 129 7.40 1.27 30.37
C SER A 129 8.00 1.76 29.04
N SER A 130 7.95 3.07 28.76
CA SER A 130 8.54 3.66 27.55
C SER A 130 10.06 3.59 27.52
N LEU A 131 10.72 3.61 28.69
CA LEU A 131 12.18 3.64 28.81
C LEU A 131 12.81 2.23 28.77
N VAL A 132 12.01 1.17 28.85
CA VAL A 132 12.51 -0.21 28.89
C VAL A 132 13.38 -0.54 27.67
N LYS A 133 13.04 0.00 26.49
CA LYS A 133 13.83 -0.19 25.27
C LYS A 133 15.13 0.63 25.27
N GLU A 134 15.10 1.81 25.88
CA GLU A 134 16.27 2.69 25.99
C GLU A 134 17.32 2.11 26.94
N LEU A 135 16.89 1.31 27.94
CA LEU A 135 17.78 0.56 28.82
C LEU A 135 18.68 -0.45 28.06
N GLY A 136 18.28 -0.90 26.87
CA GLY A 136 19.13 -1.75 26.01
C GLY A 136 20.15 -0.96 25.17
N GLN A 137 20.06 0.38 25.17
CA GLN A 137 20.84 1.26 24.28
C GLN A 137 21.79 2.20 25.03
N ILE A 138 21.87 2.09 26.35
CA ILE A 138 22.75 2.91 27.20
C ILE A 138 24.22 2.59 26.94
N LYS A 139 25.06 3.63 26.86
CA LYS A 139 26.53 3.52 26.69
C LYS A 139 27.33 4.02 27.88
N TYR A 140 26.71 4.84 28.73
CA TYR A 140 27.35 5.47 29.87
C TYR A 140 26.46 5.30 31.09
N VAL A 141 27.05 4.92 32.21
CA VAL A 141 26.38 4.80 33.52
C VAL A 141 27.12 5.72 34.49
N PHE A 142 26.41 6.70 35.02
CA PHE A 142 26.91 7.55 36.10
C PHE A 142 26.47 6.96 37.42
N SER A 143 27.42 6.70 38.31
CA SER A 143 27.17 6.17 39.66
C SER A 143 27.49 7.24 40.68
N ASP A 144 26.59 7.46 41.63
CA ASP A 144 26.82 8.35 42.75
C ASP A 144 27.70 7.65 43.79
N LYS A 145 28.77 8.33 44.21
CA LYS A 145 29.64 7.87 45.29
C LYS A 145 29.29 8.72 46.52
N PRO A 146 28.99 8.11 47.67
CA PRO A 146 28.87 8.86 48.90
C PRO A 146 30.21 9.58 49.19
N VAL A 147 30.09 10.89 49.36
CA VAL A 147 31.17 11.78 49.82
C VAL A 147 31.48 11.40 51.28
N PRO A 148 32.76 11.23 51.65
CA PRO A 148 33.17 10.80 52.99
C PRO A 148 32.83 11.81 54.09
#